data_AF-A0A1I0Q0L5-F1
#
_entry.id   AF-A0A1I0Q0L5-F1
#
_cell.length_a   1.000
_cell.length_b   1.000
_cell.length_c   1.000
_cell.angle_alpha   90.00
_cell.angle_beta   90.00
_cell.angle_gamma   90.00
#
_symmetry.space_group_name_H-M   'P 1'
#
loop_
_entity.id
_entity.type
_entity.pdbx_description
1 polymer ?
#
loop_
_entity_poly.entity_id
_entity_poly.type
_entity_poly.pdbx_seq_one_letter_code
_entity_poly.pdbx_strand_id
1 'polypeptide(L)'
;MEYKFPDFSESIRNCVDQGHKVLEELARTISEIKLPIIDISVSEETSIGIQYLMIARKYKWPIFMERNLEFQKKIIAAEKEKDDIEKIIYEHFDDNCINEMFNAWKFSKCVNKFRMSIFEESKELYFNKKYYATTSIMMCQLYGVIIDINSFAKDNGIVISEDDKKFIALQCDIKPENINSEKGKLHQVAFIPDTGNLLWEAITEYFRKIILSSTESKEIWNHQPIRNKICHGDQLNFGTKEHALKSILGINLLIQLGEAVEYTIENNNDKEVHII
;
A
#
# COMPACT_ATOMS: atom_id res chain seq x y z
N MET A 1 20.61 38.73 -60.55
CA MET A 1 20.04 39.03 -59.23
C MET A 1 20.31 37.84 -58.34
N GLU A 2 21.31 37.91 -57.49
CA GLU A 2 21.56 36.89 -56.46
C GLU A 2 20.67 37.18 -55.26
N TYR A 3 19.86 36.19 -54.88
CA TYR A 3 19.08 36.23 -53.66
C TYR A 3 20.03 36.00 -52.48
N LYS A 4 20.36 37.05 -51.72
CA LYS A 4 21.10 36.91 -50.46
C LYS A 4 20.15 36.35 -49.41
N PHE A 5 20.45 35.16 -48.89
CA PHE A 5 19.81 34.67 -47.67
C PHE A 5 20.02 35.69 -46.54
N PRO A 6 18.99 36.04 -45.75
CA PRO A 6 19.17 36.89 -44.59
C PRO A 6 20.16 36.24 -43.61
N ASP A 7 21.04 37.04 -43.02
CA ASP A 7 22.07 36.57 -42.09
C ASP A 7 21.41 36.08 -40.79
N PHE A 8 21.03 34.80 -40.79
CA PHE A 8 20.40 34.10 -39.67
C PHE A 8 21.25 34.14 -38.39
N SER A 9 22.54 34.48 -38.47
CA SER A 9 23.47 34.43 -37.34
C SER A 9 23.32 35.58 -36.33
N GLU A 10 22.78 36.73 -36.74
CA GLU A 10 22.58 37.90 -35.89
C GLU A 10 21.23 37.85 -35.16
N SER A 11 20.18 37.39 -35.86
CA SER A 11 18.85 37.14 -35.28
C SER A 11 18.88 36.02 -34.23
N ILE A 12 19.60 34.92 -34.49
CA ILE A 12 19.77 33.84 -33.52
C ILE A 12 20.59 34.32 -32.30
N ARG A 13 21.66 35.11 -32.50
CA ARG A 13 22.43 35.68 -31.39
C ARG A 13 21.58 36.60 -30.50
N ASN A 14 20.81 37.50 -31.09
CA ASN A 14 19.90 38.38 -30.34
C ASN A 14 18.84 37.61 -29.56
N CYS A 15 18.31 36.51 -30.12
CA CYS A 15 17.34 35.64 -29.45
C CYS A 15 17.97 34.89 -28.26
N VAL A 16 19.21 34.41 -28.39
CA VAL A 16 19.97 33.75 -27.32
C VAL A 16 20.34 34.74 -26.20
N ASP A 17 20.73 35.96 -26.54
CA ASP A 17 21.07 37.00 -25.57
C ASP A 17 19.84 37.52 -24.80
N GLN A 18 18.69 37.65 -25.48
CA GLN A 18 17.41 37.94 -24.81
C GLN A 18 16.97 36.77 -23.92
N GLY A 19 17.17 35.52 -24.35
CA GLY A 19 16.93 34.33 -23.54
C GLY A 19 17.79 34.30 -22.27
N HIS A 20 19.06 34.67 -22.36
CA HIS A 20 19.95 34.78 -21.21
C HIS A 20 19.49 35.86 -20.22
N LYS A 21 19.11 37.05 -20.70
CA LYS A 21 18.60 38.11 -19.84
C LYS A 21 17.31 37.72 -19.11
N VAL A 22 16.39 37.04 -19.81
CA VAL A 22 15.17 36.53 -19.18
C VAL A 22 15.50 35.51 -18.10
N LEU A 23 16.44 34.59 -18.35
CA LEU A 23 16.88 33.60 -17.36
C LEU A 23 17.59 34.22 -16.15
N GLU A 24 18.45 35.22 -16.37
CA GLU A 24 19.10 35.97 -15.28
C GLU A 24 18.08 36.74 -14.44
N GLU A 25 17.08 37.34 -15.06
CA GLU A 25 16.03 38.08 -14.38
C GLU A 25 15.07 37.15 -13.63
N LEU A 26 14.79 35.96 -14.17
CA LEU A 26 14.03 34.92 -13.49
C LEU A 26 14.81 34.34 -12.30
N ALA A 27 16.12 34.09 -12.46
CA ALA A 27 16.99 33.63 -11.38
C ALA A 27 17.11 34.67 -10.26
N ARG A 28 17.23 35.96 -10.62
CA ARG A 28 17.21 37.07 -9.68
C ARG A 28 15.88 37.14 -8.94
N THR A 29 14.76 37.07 -9.65
CA THR A 29 13.41 37.09 -9.06
C THR A 29 13.21 35.90 -8.13
N ILE A 30 13.61 34.69 -8.51
CA ILE A 30 13.56 33.49 -7.65
C ILE A 30 14.44 33.66 -6.41
N SER A 31 15.63 34.26 -6.54
CA SER A 31 16.53 34.52 -5.41
C SER A 31 15.99 35.57 -4.44
N GLU A 32 15.14 36.50 -4.92
CA GLU A 32 14.50 37.54 -4.13
C GLU A 32 13.20 37.04 -3.46
N ILE A 33 12.61 35.94 -3.96
CA ILE A 33 11.50 35.26 -3.28
C ILE A 33 12.06 34.57 -2.02
N LYS A 34 11.94 35.25 -0.88
CA LYS A 34 11.93 34.59 0.43
C LYS A 34 10.66 33.76 0.52
N LEU A 35 10.72 32.51 0.07
CA LEU A 35 9.69 31.53 0.41
C LEU A 35 9.60 31.53 1.94
N PRO A 36 8.42 31.77 2.53
CA PRO A 36 8.27 31.64 3.97
C PRO A 36 8.72 30.22 4.31
N ILE A 37 9.71 30.10 5.19
CA ILE A 37 10.01 28.82 5.83
C ILE A 37 8.76 28.52 6.64
N ILE A 38 7.90 27.66 6.10
CA ILE A 38 6.76 27.14 6.83
C ILE A 38 7.35 26.16 7.84
N ASP A 39 7.40 26.59 9.10
CA ASP A 39 7.82 25.73 10.20
C ASP A 39 6.67 24.74 10.48
N ILE A 40 6.70 23.59 9.80
CA ILE A 40 5.70 22.54 9.99
C ILE A 40 6.07 21.79 11.26
N SER A 41 5.41 22.13 12.37
CA SER A 41 5.48 21.32 13.59
C SER A 41 4.74 20.00 13.38
N VAL A 42 5.49 18.90 13.19
CA VAL A 42 4.94 17.55 13.15
C VAL A 42 4.70 17.07 14.58
N SER A 43 3.51 16.53 14.88
CA SER A 43 3.24 15.98 16.23
C SER A 43 4.16 14.80 16.53
N GLU A 44 4.41 14.52 17.81
CA GLU A 44 5.20 13.36 18.22
C GLU A 44 4.60 12.06 17.65
N GLU A 45 3.28 11.92 17.70
CA GLU A 45 2.56 10.76 17.16
C GLU A 45 2.75 10.59 15.65
N THR A 46 2.67 11.67 14.87
CA THR A 46 2.91 11.62 13.42
C THR A 46 4.36 11.25 13.12
N SER A 47 5.32 11.80 13.87
CA SER A 47 6.74 11.46 13.72
C SER A 47 7.01 9.99 14.01
N ILE A 48 6.45 9.45 15.11
CA ILE A 48 6.54 8.04 15.46
C ILE A 48 5.92 7.18 14.36
N GLY A 49 4.71 7.51 13.90
CA GLY A 49 4.01 6.77 12.86
C GLY A 49 4.81 6.68 11.55
N ILE A 50 5.46 7.76 11.13
CA ILE A 50 6.30 7.79 9.92
C ILE A 50 7.54 6.90 10.10
N GLN A 51 8.26 7.04 11.22
CA GLN A 51 9.46 6.23 11.49
C GLN A 51 9.11 4.74 11.55
N TYR A 52 8.04 4.41 12.26
CA TYR A 52 7.50 3.06 12.33
C TYR A 52 7.18 2.48 10.94
N LEU A 53 6.46 3.24 10.11
CA LEU A 53 6.10 2.83 8.75
C LEU A 53 7.34 2.55 7.89
N MET A 54 8.37 3.38 7.99
CA MET A 54 9.63 3.19 7.27
C MET A 54 10.34 1.91 7.68
N ILE A 55 10.36 1.59 8.98
CA ILE A 55 10.97 0.36 9.50
C ILE A 55 10.17 -0.86 9.05
N ALA A 56 8.83 -0.83 9.15
CA ALA A 56 7.97 -1.91 8.67
C ALA A 56 8.18 -2.18 7.16
N ARG A 57 8.33 -1.12 6.33
CA ARG A 57 8.67 -1.24 4.90
C ARG A 57 10.04 -1.86 4.70
N LYS A 58 11.07 -1.37 5.40
CA LYS A 58 12.46 -1.86 5.33
C LYS A 58 12.54 -3.36 5.62
N TYR A 59 11.89 -3.81 6.69
CA TYR A 59 11.89 -5.21 7.12
C TYR A 59 10.78 -6.07 6.49
N LYS A 60 9.94 -5.48 5.63
CA LYS A 60 8.88 -6.18 4.88
C LYS A 60 7.93 -6.93 5.81
N TRP A 61 7.51 -6.28 6.90
CA TRP A 61 6.49 -6.79 7.81
C TRP A 61 5.15 -6.09 7.55
N PRO A 62 4.05 -6.82 7.30
CA PRO A 62 2.74 -6.26 6.97
C PRO A 62 1.97 -5.73 8.20
N ILE A 63 2.61 -4.86 8.96
CA ILE A 63 2.09 -4.30 10.24
C ILE A 63 1.72 -2.82 10.11
N PHE A 64 1.60 -2.31 8.88
CA PHE A 64 1.53 -0.87 8.58
C PHE A 64 0.40 -0.10 9.29
N MET A 65 -0.70 -0.79 9.63
CA MET A 65 -1.90 -0.22 10.25
C MET A 65 -1.96 -0.39 11.78
N GLU A 66 -0.93 -0.95 12.43
CA GLU A 66 -0.90 -1.09 13.89
C GLU A 66 -0.80 0.29 14.55
N ARG A 67 -1.69 0.59 15.50
CA ARG A 67 -1.86 1.92 16.12
C ARG A 67 -1.37 1.98 17.55
N ASN A 68 -0.98 0.86 18.14
CA ASN A 68 -0.44 0.82 19.49
C ASN A 68 0.92 1.57 19.54
N LEU A 69 0.90 2.76 20.14
CA LEU A 69 2.08 3.64 20.23
C LEU A 69 3.26 2.99 20.97
N GLU A 70 2.98 2.19 22.00
CA GLU A 70 4.03 1.50 22.76
C GLU A 70 4.73 0.44 21.90
N PHE A 71 3.95 -0.31 21.13
CA PHE A 71 4.48 -1.25 20.14
C PHE A 71 5.30 -0.53 19.06
N GLN A 72 4.79 0.57 18.49
CA GLN A 72 5.52 1.34 17.49
C GLN A 72 6.86 1.85 18.04
N LYS A 73 6.87 2.39 19.27
CA LYS A 73 8.10 2.85 19.96
C LYS A 73 9.11 1.71 20.15
N LYS A 74 8.66 0.50 20.51
CA LYS A 74 9.53 -0.68 20.61
C LYS A 74 10.16 -1.07 19.27
N ILE A 75 9.38 -1.05 18.18
CA ILE A 75 9.88 -1.34 16.83
C ILE A 75 10.92 -0.30 16.39
N ILE A 76 10.69 0.99 16.69
CA ILE A 76 11.64 2.06 16.40
C ILE A 76 12.94 1.86 17.18
N ALA A 77 12.86 1.54 18.47
CA ALA A 77 14.04 1.28 19.29
C ALA A 77 14.88 0.09 18.79
N ALA A 78 14.25 -0.89 18.13
CA ALA A 78 14.90 -2.07 17.58
C ALA A 78 15.36 -1.93 16.11
N GLU A 79 15.32 -0.72 15.50
CA GLU A 79 15.54 -0.51 14.06
C GLU A 79 16.78 -1.21 13.47
N LYS A 80 17.85 -1.37 14.25
CA LYS A 80 19.12 -1.93 13.78
C LYS A 80 19.17 -3.46 13.83
N GLU A 81 18.33 -4.09 14.65
CA GLU A 81 18.41 -5.51 14.99
C GLU A 81 17.15 -6.25 14.50
N LYS A 82 17.28 -6.96 13.36
CA LYS A 82 16.14 -7.65 12.73
C LYS A 82 15.48 -8.66 13.67
N ASP A 83 16.29 -9.43 14.39
CA ASP A 83 15.80 -10.51 15.26
C ASP A 83 14.99 -9.95 16.44
N ASP A 84 15.36 -8.77 16.97
CA ASP A 84 14.61 -8.08 18.01
C ASP A 84 13.25 -7.60 17.50
N ILE A 85 13.20 -7.06 16.27
CA ILE A 85 11.93 -6.68 15.61
C ILE A 85 11.00 -7.89 15.50
N GLU A 86 11.49 -9.03 15.02
CA GLU A 86 10.68 -10.23 14.88
C GLU A 86 10.14 -10.72 16.23
N LYS A 87 10.97 -10.70 17.27
CA LYS A 87 10.55 -11.04 18.63
C LYS A 87 9.45 -10.11 19.13
N ILE A 88 9.62 -8.79 18.98
CA ILE A 88 8.61 -7.79 19.39
C ILE A 88 7.29 -8.04 18.65
N ILE A 89 7.34 -8.34 17.35
CA ILE A 89 6.15 -8.66 16.54
C ILE A 89 5.48 -9.94 17.07
N TYR A 90 6.22 -11.00 17.36
CA TYR A 90 5.61 -12.23 17.88
C TYR A 90 5.05 -12.11 19.29
N GLU A 91 5.62 -11.24 20.12
CA GLU A 91 5.10 -10.93 21.45
C GLU A 91 3.82 -10.07 21.37
N HIS A 92 3.75 -9.15 20.41
CA HIS A 92 2.58 -8.29 20.22
C HIS A 92 1.40 -9.04 19.56
N PHE A 93 1.68 -9.78 18.49
CA PHE A 93 0.69 -10.63 17.81
C PHE A 93 0.65 -12.02 18.45
N ASP A 94 0.33 -12.03 19.74
CA ASP A 94 0.09 -13.24 20.52
C ASP A 94 -1.25 -13.91 20.14
N ASP A 95 -1.54 -15.05 20.77
CA ASP A 95 -2.75 -15.82 20.45
C ASP A 95 -4.04 -15.04 20.74
N ASN A 96 -4.04 -14.15 21.73
CA ASN A 96 -5.19 -13.31 22.06
C ASN A 96 -5.41 -12.24 20.99
N CYS A 97 -4.36 -11.51 20.62
CA CYS A 97 -4.40 -10.50 19.57
C CYS A 97 -4.88 -11.11 18.23
N ILE A 98 -4.35 -12.29 17.87
CA ILE A 98 -4.78 -13.00 16.67
C ILE A 98 -6.26 -13.39 16.78
N ASN A 99 -6.71 -13.93 17.91
CA ASN A 99 -8.12 -14.31 18.06
C ASN A 99 -9.07 -13.09 17.98
N GLU A 100 -8.69 -11.97 18.59
CA GLU A 100 -9.42 -10.70 18.49
C GLU A 100 -9.50 -10.20 17.05
N MET A 101 -8.39 -10.28 16.30
CA MET A 101 -8.32 -9.92 14.89
C MET A 101 -9.31 -10.75 14.05
N PHE A 102 -9.30 -12.08 14.20
CA PHE A 102 -10.26 -12.96 13.50
C PHE A 102 -11.71 -12.69 13.91
N ASN A 103 -11.96 -12.30 15.16
CA ASN A 103 -13.30 -11.92 15.60
C ASN A 103 -13.74 -10.59 14.99
N ALA A 104 -12.84 -9.61 14.87
CA ALA A 104 -13.12 -8.34 14.21
C ALA A 104 -13.52 -8.54 12.74
N TRP A 105 -12.86 -9.45 12.02
CA TRP A 105 -13.16 -9.74 10.60
C TRP A 105 -14.62 -10.18 10.36
N LYS A 106 -15.28 -10.77 11.36
CA LYS A 106 -16.68 -11.22 11.26
C LYS A 106 -17.67 -10.05 11.12
N PHE A 107 -17.25 -8.85 11.50
CA PHE A 107 -18.06 -7.64 11.45
C PHE A 107 -17.84 -6.81 10.18
N SER A 108 -16.80 -7.12 9.39
CA SER A 108 -16.54 -6.41 8.14
C SER A 108 -17.69 -6.59 7.15
N LYS A 109 -18.24 -5.49 6.63
CA LYS A 109 -19.28 -5.52 5.58
C LYS A 109 -18.71 -5.74 4.18
N CYS A 110 -17.41 -5.49 4.01
CA CYS A 110 -16.73 -5.51 2.70
C CYS A 110 -16.24 -6.88 2.27
N VAL A 111 -16.28 -7.87 3.17
CA VAL A 111 -15.80 -9.23 2.91
C VAL A 111 -16.99 -10.18 2.84
N ASN A 112 -16.98 -11.08 1.87
CA ASN A 112 -18.01 -12.10 1.75
C ASN A 112 -18.04 -13.01 2.99
N LYS A 113 -19.21 -13.10 3.62
CA LYS A 113 -19.42 -13.90 4.84
C LYS A 113 -19.09 -15.39 4.68
N PHE A 114 -19.16 -15.94 3.46
CA PHE A 114 -18.74 -17.32 3.19
C PHE A 114 -17.25 -17.56 3.42
N ARG A 115 -16.41 -16.51 3.46
CA ARG A 115 -14.99 -16.65 3.81
C ARG A 115 -14.76 -16.88 5.30
N MET A 116 -15.73 -16.57 6.16
CA MET A 116 -15.54 -16.65 7.61
C MET A 116 -15.25 -18.07 8.07
N SER A 117 -15.87 -19.09 7.48
CA SER A 117 -15.55 -20.49 7.79
C SER A 117 -14.13 -20.86 7.36
N ILE A 118 -13.67 -20.34 6.21
CA ILE A 118 -12.30 -20.55 5.70
C ILE A 118 -11.27 -19.89 6.64
N PHE A 119 -11.56 -18.67 7.10
CA PHE A 119 -10.71 -17.96 8.05
C PHE A 119 -10.67 -18.66 9.41
N GLU A 120 -11.81 -19.11 9.93
CA GLU A 120 -11.85 -19.85 11.19
C GLU A 120 -11.04 -21.15 11.12
N GLU A 121 -11.14 -21.91 10.02
CA GLU A 121 -10.30 -23.10 9.81
C GLU A 121 -8.81 -22.75 9.76
N SER A 122 -8.43 -21.67 9.07
CA SER A 122 -7.05 -21.19 9.02
C SER A 122 -6.52 -20.80 10.42
N LYS A 123 -7.36 -20.18 11.24
CA LYS A 123 -7.06 -19.81 12.64
C LYS A 123 -6.78 -21.05 13.49
N GLU A 124 -7.67 -22.04 13.43
CA GLU A 124 -7.48 -23.31 14.16
C GLU A 124 -6.16 -23.98 13.75
N LEU A 125 -5.85 -24.01 12.45
CA LEU A 125 -4.61 -24.55 11.94
C LEU A 125 -3.38 -23.78 12.43
N TYR A 126 -3.46 -22.44 12.51
CA TYR A 126 -2.39 -21.60 13.03
C TYR A 126 -2.06 -21.95 14.49
N PHE A 127 -3.07 -22.01 15.36
CA PHE A 127 -2.89 -22.36 16.77
C PHE A 127 -2.41 -23.80 16.97
N ASN A 128 -2.78 -24.71 16.06
CA ASN A 128 -2.25 -26.07 16.02
C ASN A 128 -0.87 -26.18 15.32
N LYS A 129 -0.21 -25.07 15.03
CA LYS A 129 1.12 -24.98 14.40
C LYS A 129 1.19 -25.64 13.02
N LYS A 130 0.06 -25.73 12.30
CA LYS A 130 -0.05 -26.29 10.95
C LYS A 130 0.18 -25.20 9.90
N TYR A 131 1.35 -24.55 9.96
CA TYR A 131 1.64 -23.32 9.22
C TYR A 131 1.57 -23.46 7.70
N TYR A 132 1.97 -24.60 7.12
CA TYR A 132 1.76 -24.86 5.68
C TYR A 132 0.30 -24.70 5.29
N ALA A 133 -0.62 -25.28 6.07
CA ALA A 133 -2.05 -25.23 5.79
C ALA A 133 -2.58 -23.80 5.98
N THR A 134 -2.21 -23.12 7.07
CA THR A 134 -2.59 -21.73 7.33
C THR A 134 -2.17 -20.81 6.19
N THR A 135 -0.89 -20.82 5.80
CA THR A 135 -0.37 -19.98 4.73
C THR A 135 -1.05 -20.28 3.39
N SER A 136 -1.19 -21.56 3.02
CA SER A 136 -1.87 -21.95 1.78
C SER A 136 -3.31 -21.42 1.73
N ILE A 137 -4.08 -21.59 2.81
CA ILE A 137 -5.45 -21.11 2.88
C ILE A 137 -5.49 -19.59 2.69
N MET A 138 -4.70 -18.84 3.47
CA MET A 138 -4.69 -17.38 3.41
C MET A 138 -4.26 -16.85 2.04
N MET A 139 -3.20 -17.40 1.44
CA MET A 139 -2.71 -16.98 0.12
C MET A 139 -3.75 -17.22 -0.99
N CYS A 140 -4.53 -18.29 -0.89
CA CYS A 140 -5.64 -18.55 -1.81
C CYS A 140 -6.78 -17.52 -1.68
N GLN A 141 -6.99 -16.94 -0.48
CA GLN A 141 -8.08 -15.99 -0.24
C GLN A 141 -7.76 -14.54 -0.64
N LEU A 142 -6.48 -14.14 -0.73
CA LEU A 142 -6.05 -12.76 -0.98
C LEU A 142 -6.79 -12.06 -2.13
N TYR A 143 -6.74 -12.65 -3.34
CA TYR A 143 -7.41 -12.05 -4.50
C TYR A 143 -8.93 -11.96 -4.30
N GLY A 144 -9.51 -13.00 -3.70
CA GLY A 144 -10.93 -13.04 -3.41
C GLY A 144 -11.37 -11.89 -2.50
N VAL A 145 -10.60 -11.59 -1.46
CA VAL A 145 -10.87 -10.45 -0.57
C VAL A 145 -10.81 -9.13 -1.33
N ILE A 146 -9.82 -8.94 -2.22
CA ILE A 146 -9.74 -7.73 -3.08
C ILE A 146 -10.99 -7.59 -3.96
N ILE A 147 -11.47 -8.70 -4.52
CA ILE A 147 -12.69 -8.71 -5.36
C ILE A 147 -13.93 -8.41 -4.53
N ASP A 148 -14.05 -8.95 -3.32
CA ASP A 148 -15.17 -8.64 -2.43
C ASP A 148 -15.23 -7.13 -2.13
N ILE A 149 -14.10 -6.51 -1.78
CA ILE A 149 -14.01 -5.07 -1.51
C ILE A 149 -14.37 -4.25 -2.75
N ASN A 150 -13.82 -4.60 -3.93
CA ASN A 150 -14.16 -3.94 -5.18
C ASN A 150 -15.66 -4.07 -5.51
N SER A 151 -16.27 -5.21 -5.19
CA SER A 151 -17.70 -5.45 -5.45
C SER A 151 -18.56 -4.65 -4.48
N PHE A 152 -18.19 -4.64 -3.20
CA PHE A 152 -18.82 -3.79 -2.18
C PHE A 152 -18.80 -2.31 -2.57
N ALA A 153 -17.66 -1.80 -3.04
CA ALA A 153 -17.57 -0.42 -3.52
C ALA A 153 -18.53 -0.14 -4.68
N LYS A 154 -18.57 -1.04 -5.66
CA LYS A 154 -19.46 -0.94 -6.83
C LYS A 154 -20.93 -0.98 -6.45
N ASP A 155 -21.31 -1.88 -5.56
CA ASP A 155 -22.69 -2.05 -5.09
C ASP A 155 -23.18 -0.83 -4.30
N ASN A 156 -22.24 -0.03 -3.76
CA ASN A 156 -22.50 1.25 -3.10
C ASN A 156 -22.19 2.47 -4.00
N GLY A 157 -22.21 2.30 -5.32
CA GLY A 157 -22.15 3.41 -6.28
C GLY A 157 -20.76 3.95 -6.60
N ILE A 158 -19.69 3.39 -6.02
CA ILE A 158 -18.31 3.78 -6.37
C ILE A 158 -17.84 2.96 -7.57
N VAL A 159 -17.71 3.64 -8.72
CA VAL A 159 -17.16 3.06 -9.95
C VAL A 159 -15.98 3.91 -10.42
N ILE A 160 -14.79 3.31 -10.45
CA ILE A 160 -13.58 3.96 -10.98
C ILE A 160 -13.72 4.09 -12.50
N SER A 161 -13.65 5.32 -13.00
CA SER A 161 -13.79 5.62 -14.43
C SER A 161 -12.64 5.03 -15.25
N GLU A 162 -12.80 4.92 -16.56
CA GLU A 162 -11.71 4.46 -17.43
C GLU A 162 -10.51 5.43 -17.45
N ASP A 163 -10.75 6.73 -17.26
CA ASP A 163 -9.67 7.71 -17.18
C ASP A 163 -8.92 7.64 -15.85
N ASP A 164 -9.63 7.42 -14.74
CA ASP A 164 -9.00 7.16 -13.44
C ASP A 164 -8.21 5.84 -13.46
N LYS A 165 -8.71 4.80 -14.13
CA LYS A 165 -7.97 3.55 -14.33
C LYS A 165 -6.66 3.77 -15.09
N LYS A 166 -6.67 4.59 -16.15
CA LYS A 166 -5.45 4.96 -16.89
C LYS A 166 -4.48 5.75 -16.00
N PHE A 167 -5.01 6.67 -15.19
CA PHE A 167 -4.22 7.43 -14.23
C PHE A 167 -3.55 6.51 -13.19
N ILE A 168 -4.31 5.61 -12.57
CA ILE A 168 -3.81 4.63 -11.61
C ILE A 168 -2.76 3.72 -12.27
N ALA A 169 -3.03 3.24 -13.48
CA ALA A 169 -2.08 2.42 -14.24
C ALA A 169 -0.74 3.13 -14.44
N LEU A 170 -0.77 4.41 -14.81
CA LEU A 170 0.43 5.25 -14.96
C LEU A 170 1.16 5.45 -13.63
N GLN A 171 0.45 5.84 -12.56
CA GLN A 171 1.05 6.12 -11.25
C GLN A 171 1.69 4.87 -10.62
N CYS A 172 1.10 3.70 -10.85
CA CYS A 172 1.51 2.45 -10.21
C CYS A 172 2.44 1.59 -11.09
N ASP A 173 2.86 2.10 -12.25
CA ASP A 173 3.67 1.37 -13.24
C ASP A 173 3.04 0.02 -13.60
N ILE A 174 1.76 0.04 -13.93
CA ILE A 174 0.98 -1.10 -14.40
C ILE A 174 0.61 -0.84 -15.85
N LYS A 175 0.86 -1.82 -16.72
CA LYS A 175 0.42 -1.71 -18.12
C LYS A 175 -1.10 -1.55 -18.17
N PRO A 176 -1.67 -0.60 -18.94
CA PRO A 176 -3.11 -0.33 -18.95
C PRO A 176 -3.99 -1.57 -19.16
N GLU A 177 -3.57 -2.51 -20.02
CA GLU A 177 -4.28 -3.76 -20.27
C GLU A 177 -4.38 -4.69 -19.03
N ASN A 178 -3.48 -4.50 -18.06
CA ASN A 178 -3.42 -5.27 -16.82
C ASN A 178 -4.10 -4.58 -15.64
N ILE A 179 -4.77 -3.43 -15.84
CA ILE A 179 -5.44 -2.72 -14.74
C ILE A 179 -6.54 -3.56 -14.07
N ASN A 180 -7.12 -4.52 -14.79
CA ASN A 180 -8.12 -5.44 -14.25
C ASN A 180 -7.54 -6.77 -13.73
N SER A 181 -6.21 -6.91 -13.69
CA SER A 181 -5.54 -8.04 -13.03
C SER A 181 -5.65 -7.96 -11.50
N GLU A 182 -5.24 -9.01 -10.78
CA GLU A 182 -5.16 -9.01 -9.30
C GLU A 182 -4.42 -7.78 -8.74
N LYS A 183 -3.26 -7.44 -9.32
CA LYS A 183 -2.47 -6.26 -8.91
C LYS A 183 -3.21 -4.96 -9.23
N GLY A 184 -3.77 -4.86 -10.43
CA GLY A 184 -4.47 -3.64 -10.85
C GLY A 184 -5.75 -3.41 -10.03
N LYS A 185 -6.46 -4.49 -9.66
CA LYS A 185 -7.63 -4.42 -8.79
C LYS A 185 -7.28 -3.99 -7.37
N LEU A 186 -6.16 -4.45 -6.84
CA LEU A 186 -5.65 -3.95 -5.55
C LEU A 186 -5.42 -2.43 -5.58
N HIS A 187 -4.74 -1.93 -6.62
CA HIS A 187 -4.49 -0.49 -6.74
C HIS A 187 -5.77 0.32 -6.96
N GLN A 188 -6.73 -0.22 -7.71
CA GLN A 188 -8.07 0.36 -7.85
C GLN A 188 -8.74 0.56 -6.47
N VAL A 189 -8.84 -0.49 -5.65
CA VAL A 189 -9.50 -0.36 -4.34
C VAL A 189 -8.73 0.54 -3.36
N ALA A 190 -7.39 0.54 -3.43
CA ALA A 190 -6.54 1.38 -2.59
C ALA A 190 -6.62 2.88 -2.95
N PHE A 191 -7.17 3.22 -4.12
CA PHE A 191 -7.35 4.60 -4.57
C PHE A 191 -8.71 5.20 -4.16
N ILE A 192 -9.60 4.39 -3.57
CA ILE A 192 -10.93 4.84 -3.15
C ILE A 192 -10.87 5.68 -1.86
N PRO A 193 -10.15 5.28 -0.79
CA PRO A 193 -10.06 6.10 0.41
C PRO A 193 -9.47 7.49 0.12
N ASP A 194 -10.08 8.53 0.67
CA ASP A 194 -9.68 9.94 0.49
C ASP A 194 -8.56 10.39 1.43
N THR A 195 -8.19 9.54 2.39
CA THR A 195 -7.16 9.79 3.40
C THR A 195 -6.21 8.60 3.54
N GLY A 196 -5.01 8.86 4.08
CA GLY A 196 -4.03 7.80 4.34
C GLY A 196 -3.18 7.39 3.12
N ASN A 197 -3.05 8.25 2.11
CA ASN A 197 -2.34 7.92 0.85
C ASN A 197 -0.96 7.26 1.04
N LEU A 198 -0.14 7.78 1.96
CA LEU A 198 1.19 7.21 2.25
C LEU A 198 1.11 5.77 2.77
N LEU A 199 0.08 5.46 3.53
CA LEU A 199 -0.16 4.15 4.12
C LEU A 199 -0.67 3.15 3.08
N TRP A 200 -1.62 3.57 2.24
CA TRP A 200 -2.11 2.75 1.13
C TRP A 200 -1.03 2.51 0.07
N GLU A 201 -0.17 3.50 -0.19
CA GLU A 201 1.02 3.31 -1.02
C GLU A 201 1.94 2.22 -0.45
N ALA A 202 2.25 2.27 0.86
CA ALA A 202 3.10 1.28 1.50
C ALA A 202 2.49 -0.14 1.46
N ILE A 203 1.18 -0.25 1.72
CA ILE A 203 0.43 -1.52 1.68
C ILE A 203 0.43 -2.08 0.25
N THR A 204 0.03 -1.29 -0.74
CA THR A 204 -0.02 -1.74 -2.14
C THR A 204 1.36 -2.08 -2.68
N GLU A 205 2.40 -1.34 -2.29
CA GLU A 205 3.78 -1.67 -2.63
C GLU A 205 4.19 -3.02 -2.06
N TYR A 206 3.91 -3.28 -0.77
CA TYR A 206 4.20 -4.58 -0.15
C TYR A 206 3.54 -5.72 -0.91
N PHE A 207 2.25 -5.61 -1.21
CA PHE A 207 1.55 -6.62 -1.99
C PHE A 207 2.13 -6.78 -3.40
N ARG A 208 2.34 -5.68 -4.13
CA ARG A 208 2.83 -5.72 -5.52
C ARG A 208 4.23 -6.31 -5.62
N LYS A 209 5.14 -5.86 -4.74
CA LYS A 209 6.58 -6.20 -4.80
C LYS A 209 6.93 -7.47 -4.05
N ILE A 210 6.14 -7.88 -3.06
CA ILE A 210 6.39 -9.08 -2.25
C ILE A 210 5.34 -10.14 -2.58
N ILE A 211 4.13 -10.01 -2.03
CA ILE A 211 3.12 -11.09 -2.02
C ILE A 211 2.72 -11.57 -3.42
N LEU A 212 2.45 -10.62 -4.33
CA LEU A 212 1.99 -10.87 -5.70
C LEU A 212 3.14 -10.88 -6.71
N SER A 213 4.38 -10.84 -6.24
CA SER A 213 5.55 -10.82 -7.13
C SER A 213 5.80 -12.20 -7.76
N SER A 214 6.54 -12.19 -8.87
CA SER A 214 7.08 -13.39 -9.51
C SER A 214 8.57 -13.53 -9.24
N THR A 215 9.06 -13.03 -8.09
CA THR A 215 10.47 -13.07 -7.75
C THR A 215 10.98 -14.50 -7.62
N GLU A 216 12.18 -14.77 -8.13
CA GLU A 216 12.90 -16.05 -7.96
C GLU A 216 13.90 -16.02 -6.80
N SER A 217 13.96 -14.90 -6.05
CA SER A 217 14.90 -14.75 -4.94
C SER A 217 14.55 -15.69 -3.79
N LYS A 218 15.34 -16.74 -3.62
CA LYS A 218 15.21 -17.69 -2.49
C LYS A 218 15.41 -17.01 -1.13
N GLU A 219 16.20 -15.94 -1.06
CA GLU A 219 16.35 -15.12 0.14
C GLU A 219 15.02 -14.49 0.55
N ILE A 220 14.28 -13.92 -0.41
CA ILE A 220 12.94 -13.38 -0.16
C ILE A 220 11.98 -14.52 0.26
N TRP A 221 12.06 -15.67 -0.40
CA TRP A 221 11.20 -16.82 -0.09
C TRP A 221 11.45 -17.42 1.29
N ASN A 222 12.60 -17.16 1.92
CA ASN A 222 12.85 -17.61 3.29
C ASN A 222 12.01 -16.85 4.33
N HIS A 223 11.50 -15.68 3.97
CA HIS A 223 10.86 -14.77 4.93
C HIS A 223 9.49 -14.24 4.47
N GLN A 224 9.07 -14.50 3.24
CA GLN A 224 7.88 -13.87 2.66
C GLN A 224 7.00 -14.90 1.95
N PRO A 225 5.68 -14.90 2.21
CA PRO A 225 4.75 -15.78 1.53
C PRO A 225 4.42 -15.23 0.14
N ILE A 226 5.15 -15.71 -0.89
CA ILE A 226 4.93 -15.26 -2.26
C ILE A 226 3.77 -16.07 -2.85
N ARG A 227 2.58 -15.48 -2.87
CA ARG A 227 1.31 -16.11 -3.29
C ARG A 227 1.49 -16.92 -4.57
N ASN A 228 2.00 -16.29 -5.62
CA ASN A 228 2.13 -16.93 -6.93
C ASN A 228 3.02 -18.19 -6.87
N LYS A 229 4.12 -18.12 -6.13
CA LYS A 229 5.07 -19.23 -5.98
C LYS A 229 4.53 -20.35 -5.10
N ILE A 230 3.79 -20.02 -4.04
CA ILE A 230 3.15 -20.99 -3.16
C ILE A 230 2.02 -21.71 -3.91
N CYS A 231 1.12 -20.96 -4.55
CA CYS A 231 -0.05 -21.53 -5.25
C CYS A 231 0.34 -22.37 -6.48
N HIS A 232 1.52 -22.14 -7.06
CA HIS A 232 2.07 -22.99 -8.12
C HIS A 232 3.00 -24.10 -7.62
N GLY A 233 3.21 -24.24 -6.31
CA GLY A 233 4.03 -25.29 -5.71
C GLY A 233 5.54 -25.11 -5.92
N ASP A 234 6.01 -23.90 -6.18
CA ASP A 234 7.41 -23.59 -6.44
C ASP A 234 8.15 -23.17 -5.15
N GLN A 235 7.53 -22.29 -4.36
CA GLN A 235 8.00 -22.01 -3.00
C GLN A 235 7.54 -23.14 -2.09
N LEU A 236 8.48 -23.92 -1.52
CA LEU A 236 8.18 -25.10 -0.69
C LEU A 236 8.49 -24.92 0.79
N ASN A 237 9.17 -23.83 1.17
CA ASN A 237 9.66 -23.54 2.52
C ASN A 237 8.72 -22.63 3.34
N PHE A 238 7.47 -22.47 2.91
CA PHE A 238 6.52 -21.51 3.51
C PHE A 238 5.82 -22.01 4.78
N GLY A 239 6.23 -23.15 5.34
CA GLY A 239 5.61 -23.81 6.51
C GLY A 239 6.05 -23.28 7.87
N THR A 240 6.46 -22.01 7.98
CA THR A 240 6.98 -21.42 9.21
C THR A 240 5.94 -20.53 9.91
N LYS A 241 6.12 -20.26 11.21
CA LYS A 241 5.30 -19.26 11.94
C LYS A 241 5.35 -17.88 11.28
N GLU A 242 6.51 -17.45 10.77
CA GLU A 242 6.71 -16.17 10.09
C GLU A 242 5.80 -16.03 8.87
N HIS A 243 5.90 -16.97 7.93
CA HIS A 243 5.06 -17.04 6.74
C HIS A 243 3.56 -17.06 7.08
N ALA A 244 3.14 -17.86 8.07
CA ALA A 244 1.75 -17.95 8.47
C ALA A 244 1.25 -16.62 9.08
N LEU A 245 2.02 -16.01 9.97
CA LEU A 245 1.67 -14.72 10.56
C LEU A 245 1.59 -13.61 9.51
N LYS A 246 2.57 -13.51 8.61
CA LYS A 246 2.56 -12.54 7.50
C LYS A 246 1.36 -12.73 6.58
N SER A 247 0.94 -13.98 6.39
CA SER A 247 -0.25 -14.30 5.58
C SER A 247 -1.54 -13.82 6.26
N ILE A 248 -1.69 -14.05 7.56
CA ILE A 248 -2.81 -13.56 8.37
C ILE A 248 -2.85 -12.03 8.36
N LEU A 249 -1.72 -11.38 8.64
CA LEU A 249 -1.58 -9.92 8.63
C LEU A 249 -1.83 -9.33 7.24
N GLY A 250 -1.44 -10.02 6.17
CA GLY A 250 -1.79 -9.62 4.80
C GLY A 250 -3.30 -9.59 4.59
N ILE A 251 -4.03 -10.62 5.01
CA ILE A 251 -5.51 -10.61 4.98
C ILE A 251 -6.04 -9.46 5.84
N ASN A 252 -5.50 -9.25 7.04
CA ASN A 252 -5.90 -8.15 7.91
C ASN A 252 -5.78 -6.78 7.23
N LEU A 253 -4.66 -6.50 6.56
CA LEU A 253 -4.45 -5.24 5.83
C LEU A 253 -5.48 -5.03 4.72
N LEU A 254 -5.88 -6.10 4.01
CA LEU A 254 -6.92 -6.00 3.00
C LEU A 254 -8.29 -5.72 3.61
N ILE A 255 -8.61 -6.35 4.74
CA ILE A 255 -9.88 -6.12 5.45
C ILE A 255 -9.95 -4.68 5.95
N GLN A 256 -8.86 -4.17 6.53
CA GLN A 256 -8.74 -2.78 6.96
C GLN A 256 -8.82 -1.79 5.79
N LEU A 257 -8.33 -2.16 4.61
CA LEU A 257 -8.56 -1.39 3.39
C LEU A 257 -10.05 -1.38 3.02
N GLY A 258 -10.74 -2.51 3.14
CA GLY A 258 -12.19 -2.59 2.99
C GLY A 258 -12.93 -1.65 3.95
N GLU A 259 -12.57 -1.66 5.23
CA GLU A 259 -13.14 -0.77 6.24
C GLU A 259 -12.90 0.72 5.91
N ALA A 260 -11.74 1.06 5.36
CA ALA A 260 -11.48 2.42 4.89
C ALA A 260 -12.34 2.81 3.68
N VAL A 261 -12.58 1.87 2.75
CA VAL A 261 -13.51 2.06 1.64
C VAL A 261 -14.94 2.28 2.14
N GLU A 262 -15.38 1.45 3.10
CA GLU A 262 -16.68 1.61 3.78
C GLU A 262 -16.82 2.99 4.42
N TYR A 263 -15.81 3.43 5.16
CA TYR A 263 -15.80 4.76 5.78
C TYR A 263 -15.93 5.88 4.74
N THR A 264 -15.21 5.81 3.61
CA THR A 264 -15.35 6.81 2.53
C THR A 264 -16.74 6.81 1.90
N ILE A 265 -17.37 5.64 1.73
CA ILE A 265 -18.74 5.54 1.23
C ILE A 265 -19.73 6.19 2.21
N GLU A 266 -19.64 5.85 3.50
CA GLU A 266 -20.53 6.38 4.53
C GLU A 266 -20.43 7.91 4.61
N ASN A 267 -19.21 8.47 4.59
CA ASN A 267 -19.01 9.94 4.62
C ASN A 267 -19.38 10.67 3.32
N ASN A 268 -19.37 9.99 2.17
CA ASN A 268 -19.84 10.59 0.92
C ASN A 268 -21.36 10.64 0.85
N ASN A 269 -22.04 9.64 1.39
CA ASN A 269 -23.51 9.63 1.50
C ASN A 269 -24.00 10.72 2.48
N ASP A 270 -23.26 11.00 3.55
CA ASP A 270 -23.58 12.08 4.49
C ASP A 270 -23.39 13.49 3.88
N LYS A 271 -22.58 13.63 2.83
CA LYS A 271 -22.40 14.89 2.09
C LYS A 271 -23.53 15.20 1.09
N GLU A 272 -24.44 14.26 0.81
CA GLU A 272 -25.63 14.50 -0.02
C GLU A 272 -26.81 15.12 0.76
N VAL A 273 -26.69 15.35 2.07
CA VAL A 273 -27.71 16.09 2.84
C VAL A 273 -27.26 17.53 3.05
N HIS A 274 -27.61 18.38 2.08
CA HIS A 274 -28.04 19.79 2.21
C HIS A 274 -27.63 20.61 0.98
N ILE A 275 -28.56 20.77 0.04
CA ILE A 275 -28.80 22.08 -0.57
C ILE A 275 -30.33 22.28 -0.59
N ILE A 276 -30.77 23.26 0.22
CA ILE A 276 -32.05 23.96 0.08
C ILE A 276 -31.89 24.94 -1.09
#